data_AF-A0A643JX48-F1
#
_entry.id   AF-A0A643JX48-F1
#
_cell.length_a   1.000
_cell.length_b   1.000
_cell.length_c   1.000
_cell.angle_alpha   90.00
_cell.angle_beta   90.00
_cell.angle_gamma   90.00
#
_symmetry.space_group_name_H-M   'P 1'
#
loop_
_entity.id
_entity.type
_entity.pdbx_description
1 polymer ?
#
loop_
_entity_poly.entity_id
_entity_poly.type
_entity_poly.pdbx_seq_one_letter_code
_entity_poly.pdbx_strand_id
1 'polypeptide(L)'
;MATQNDTDQIEGFGQVSRTTGTIFRYLLMGATMFGIVTLAILLVYVANDALQPLTADAGWYLVFFVTLVAPAVLVGAYLYRTNIEALKLGSMVVGMLAVTLMFSGGVAILFVDIIPPLVSLSYVIGLLVAIGAVVIMTKYEDKIPFTVRVAATGAIFFLSLFGIPGYYHSIPEMVQKIPVIPTEWVIVTLVFGGIGAVVVGQYFARIRENTKVGIVAGAAALGATGLAAASGMFTGVNPTALAVVTAGAFVPTAAYAGGAALTRERERIGLLFAAVIIFGSLVGAGVVDALGFAGPQSWVNWQFLTSPHSGSAENAGLYPAIGGSILLMITVAALSFPIGVGSAVYLEEYAPDNTFTRFIDVNISNLAGVPSVVYGLLGLGVFVTYLGQPTGTVLIGGATLALLILPIVIISSREAIRSVPQDMRQASYGMGATRWQTVKNVVLPEAFPGILTGTILALGRAIGETAPLIMIGAPNVLFSLPTELSSKVSAMPLQVYAWSSLFASEDFYTKAVPAGVVVLLAVLLAMNSVAIVLRNKFESES
;
A
#
# COMPACT_ATOMS: atom_id res chain seq x y z
N MET A 1 -12.07 18.49 53.80
CA MET A 1 -12.47 19.91 53.86
C MET A 1 -11.88 20.57 52.62
N ALA A 2 -12.59 20.69 51.50
CA ALA A 2 -13.76 21.53 51.21
C ALA A 2 -13.40 23.03 51.13
N THR A 3 -13.19 23.52 49.90
CA THR A 3 -13.30 24.93 49.48
C THR A 3 -13.71 24.90 48.00
N GLN A 4 -15.01 24.77 47.71
CA GLN A 4 -15.95 25.87 47.44
C GLN A 4 -15.62 26.67 46.17
N ASN A 5 -16.55 26.54 45.22
CA ASN A 5 -16.70 27.34 44.02
C ASN A 5 -16.80 28.83 44.37
N ASP A 6 -16.01 29.65 43.67
CA ASP A 6 -16.37 31.03 43.32
C ASP A 6 -15.76 31.33 41.94
N THR A 7 -16.45 30.83 40.90
CA THR A 7 -16.37 31.38 39.55
C THR A 7 -17.69 32.06 39.28
N ASP A 8 -17.80 33.31 39.71
CA ASP A 8 -18.75 34.26 39.16
C ASP A 8 -18.11 35.65 39.21
N GLN A 9 -17.67 36.10 38.03
CA GLN A 9 -17.78 37.47 37.51
C GLN A 9 -16.76 37.68 36.38
N ILE A 10 -17.12 37.18 35.19
CA ILE A 10 -16.79 37.85 33.93
C ILE A 10 -18.14 38.10 33.24
N GLU A 11 -18.86 39.11 33.73
CA GLU A 11 -20.07 39.64 33.09
C GLU A 11 -19.65 40.39 31.82
N GLY A 12 -19.90 39.80 30.65
CA GLY A 12 -19.58 40.44 29.37
C GLY A 12 -19.92 39.64 28.12
N PHE A 13 -20.23 38.34 28.22
CA PHE A 13 -20.75 37.56 27.10
C PHE A 13 -22.21 37.17 27.37
N GLY A 14 -23.11 37.64 26.49
CA GLY A 14 -24.53 37.32 26.55
C GLY A 14 -24.80 35.81 26.64
N GLN A 15 -25.93 35.44 27.24
CA GLN A 15 -26.34 34.04 27.42
C GLN A 15 -26.27 33.29 26.07
N VAL A 16 -25.27 32.42 25.92
CA VAL A 16 -25.15 31.54 24.75
C VAL A 16 -26.38 30.63 24.73
N SER A 17 -27.28 30.85 23.76
CA SER A 17 -28.49 30.04 23.58
C SER A 17 -28.11 28.56 23.45
N ARG A 18 -28.32 27.79 24.53
CA ARG A 18 -28.11 26.34 24.57
C ARG A 18 -28.96 25.63 23.51
N THR A 19 -30.12 26.20 23.17
CA THR A 19 -31.03 25.71 22.14
C THR A 19 -30.41 25.82 20.75
N THR A 20 -29.81 26.96 20.41
CA THR A 20 -29.14 27.16 19.11
C THR A 20 -27.95 26.22 18.95
N GLY A 21 -27.14 26.05 20.00
CA GLY A 21 -26.02 25.10 19.99
C GLY A 21 -26.47 23.64 19.85
N THR A 22 -27.60 23.27 20.46
CA THR A 22 -28.16 21.92 20.37
C THR A 22 -28.74 21.65 18.97
N ILE A 23 -29.49 22.60 18.42
CA ILE A 23 -30.02 22.51 17.05
C ILE A 23 -28.87 22.41 16.04
N PHE A 24 -27.85 23.24 16.18
CA PHE A 24 -26.68 23.21 15.31
C PHE A 24 -25.96 21.85 15.36
N ARG A 25 -25.77 21.28 16.56
CA ARG A 25 -25.19 19.94 16.72
C ARG A 25 -26.02 18.86 16.02
N TYR A 26 -27.34 18.88 16.18
CA TYR A 26 -28.21 17.90 15.52
C TYR A 26 -28.26 18.09 14.01
N LEU A 27 -28.19 19.31 13.50
CA LEU A 27 -28.07 19.58 12.06
C LEU A 27 -26.75 19.04 11.50
N LEU A 28 -25.62 19.27 12.19
CA LEU A 28 -24.33 18.72 11.79
C LEU A 28 -24.34 17.20 11.80
N MET A 29 -24.89 16.58 12.85
CA MET A 29 -25.03 15.13 12.93
C MET A 29 -25.97 14.59 11.84
N GLY A 30 -27.06 15.29 11.56
CA GLY A 30 -27.98 14.93 10.47
C GLY A 30 -27.31 15.00 9.11
N ALA A 31 -26.52 16.05 8.85
CA ALA A 31 -25.79 16.21 7.59
C ALA A 31 -24.69 15.14 7.41
N THR A 32 -23.93 14.82 8.46
CA THR A 32 -22.90 13.76 8.38
C THR A 32 -23.53 12.38 8.19
N MET A 33 -24.60 12.08 8.95
CA MET A 33 -25.34 10.82 8.80
C MET A 33 -25.97 10.71 7.40
N PHE A 34 -26.58 11.78 6.88
CA PHE A 34 -27.14 11.80 5.54
C PHE A 34 -26.07 11.50 4.48
N GLY A 35 -24.90 12.14 4.58
CA GLY A 35 -23.78 11.87 3.67
C GLY A 35 -23.31 10.42 3.72
N ILE A 36 -23.08 9.89 4.93
CA ILE A 36 -22.62 8.50 5.13
C ILE A 36 -23.66 7.50 4.61
N VAL A 37 -24.94 7.68 4.94
CA VAL A 37 -26.01 6.78 4.51
C VAL A 37 -26.21 6.84 3.01
N THR A 38 -26.20 8.03 2.41
CA THR A 38 -26.32 8.19 0.95
C THR A 38 -25.17 7.51 0.23
N LEU A 39 -23.94 7.71 0.69
CA LEU A 39 -22.75 7.03 0.16
C LEU A 39 -22.88 5.51 0.31
N ALA A 40 -23.29 5.02 1.48
CA ALA A 40 -23.47 3.59 1.72
C ALA A 40 -24.51 2.99 0.78
N ILE A 41 -25.63 3.67 0.55
CA ILE A 41 -26.66 3.24 -0.40
C ILE A 41 -26.07 3.17 -1.82
N LEU A 42 -25.36 4.20 -2.28
CA LEU A 42 -24.70 4.20 -3.59
C LEU A 42 -23.70 3.06 -3.74
N LEU A 43 -22.90 2.79 -2.70
CA LEU A 43 -21.94 1.69 -2.70
C LEU A 43 -22.63 0.32 -2.76
N VAL A 44 -23.79 0.16 -2.11
CA VAL A 44 -24.59 -1.06 -2.20
C VAL A 44 -25.12 -1.27 -3.62
N TYR A 45 -25.64 -0.23 -4.27
CA TYR A 45 -26.07 -0.31 -5.68
C TYR A 45 -24.91 -0.69 -6.60
N VAL A 46 -23.78 0.02 -6.49
CA VAL A 46 -22.59 -0.25 -7.30
C VAL A 46 -22.06 -1.67 -7.08
N ALA A 47 -22.02 -2.13 -5.83
CA ALA A 47 -21.59 -3.49 -5.50
C ALA A 47 -22.56 -4.55 -6.04
N ASN A 48 -23.87 -4.29 -5.97
CA ASN A 48 -24.89 -5.18 -6.51
C ASN A 48 -24.78 -5.30 -8.03
N ASP A 49 -24.60 -4.18 -8.73
CA ASP A 49 -24.47 -4.17 -10.19
C ASP A 49 -23.17 -4.85 -10.64
N ALA A 50 -22.08 -4.64 -9.90
CA ALA A 50 -20.77 -5.23 -10.20
C ALA A 50 -20.69 -6.74 -9.92
N LEU A 51 -21.15 -7.19 -8.75
CA LEU A 51 -20.97 -8.56 -8.27
C LEU A 51 -22.17 -9.46 -8.55
N GLN A 52 -23.34 -8.86 -8.77
CA GLN A 52 -24.61 -9.54 -9.05
C GLN A 52 -24.88 -10.73 -8.11
N PRO A 53 -24.76 -10.56 -6.78
CA PRO A 53 -24.72 -11.68 -5.84
C PRO A 53 -25.99 -12.54 -5.88
N LEU A 54 -27.13 -11.95 -6.25
CA LEU A 54 -28.45 -12.60 -6.32
C LEU A 54 -28.65 -13.49 -7.56
N THR A 55 -27.73 -13.47 -8.52
CA THR A 55 -27.85 -14.24 -9.78
C THR A 55 -27.37 -15.69 -9.67
N ALA A 56 -26.75 -16.07 -8.56
CA ALA A 56 -26.22 -17.41 -8.35
C ALA A 56 -27.34 -18.45 -8.19
N ASP A 57 -27.01 -19.71 -8.50
CA ASP A 57 -27.92 -20.83 -8.28
C ASP A 57 -28.24 -21.04 -6.79
N ALA A 58 -29.44 -21.55 -6.50
CA ALA A 58 -29.82 -21.93 -5.13
C ALA A 58 -28.80 -22.89 -4.48
N GLY A 59 -28.24 -23.80 -5.28
CA GLY A 59 -27.20 -24.74 -4.85
C GLY A 59 -25.90 -24.05 -4.46
N TRP A 60 -25.52 -22.96 -5.13
CA TRP A 60 -24.34 -22.17 -4.78
C TRP A 60 -24.46 -21.59 -3.37
N TYR A 61 -25.60 -20.96 -3.04
CA TYR A 61 -25.83 -20.43 -1.68
C TYR A 61 -25.85 -21.52 -0.64
N LEU A 62 -26.48 -22.67 -0.94
CA LEU A 62 -26.55 -23.78 0.01
C LEU A 62 -25.14 -24.31 0.33
N VAL A 63 -24.31 -24.51 -0.69
CA VAL A 63 -22.94 -25.00 -0.51
C VAL A 63 -22.14 -24.02 0.35
N PHE A 64 -22.07 -22.73 0.00
CA PHE A 64 -21.33 -21.76 0.81
C PHE A 64 -21.97 -21.52 2.19
N PHE A 65 -23.28 -21.67 2.33
CA PHE A 65 -23.91 -21.60 3.64
C PHE A 65 -23.43 -22.74 4.55
N VAL A 66 -23.37 -23.96 4.03
CA VAL A 66 -22.96 -25.15 4.79
C VAL A 66 -21.45 -25.20 5.02
N THR A 67 -20.63 -24.86 4.01
CA THR A 67 -19.18 -24.99 4.10
C THR A 67 -18.51 -23.79 4.78
N LEU A 68 -19.08 -22.59 4.65
CA LEU A 68 -18.45 -21.34 5.10
C LEU A 68 -19.28 -20.62 6.15
N VAL A 69 -20.52 -20.22 5.83
CA VAL A 69 -21.29 -19.29 6.68
C VAL A 69 -21.66 -19.92 8.01
N ALA A 70 -22.34 -21.07 8.01
CA ALA A 70 -22.79 -21.72 9.23
C ALA A 70 -21.62 -22.12 10.15
N PRO A 71 -20.53 -22.76 9.66
CA PRO A 71 -19.35 -23.04 10.49
C PRO A 71 -18.69 -21.77 11.03
N ALA A 72 -18.52 -20.72 10.22
CA ALA A 72 -17.90 -19.48 10.66
C ALA A 72 -18.73 -18.77 11.73
N VAL A 73 -20.07 -18.73 11.58
CA VAL A 73 -20.98 -18.16 12.58
C VAL A 73 -20.96 -18.97 13.88
N LEU A 74 -20.98 -20.31 13.81
CA LEU A 74 -20.93 -21.17 14.99
C LEU A 74 -19.63 -21.00 15.77
N VAL A 75 -18.48 -21.07 15.08
CA VAL A 75 -17.17 -20.88 15.71
C VAL A 75 -17.00 -19.44 16.21
N GLY A 76 -17.44 -18.46 15.42
CA GLY A 76 -17.42 -17.06 15.81
C GLY A 76 -18.24 -16.77 17.06
N ALA A 77 -19.48 -17.30 17.14
CA ALA A 77 -20.35 -17.15 18.30
C ALA A 77 -19.79 -17.87 19.55
N TYR A 78 -19.19 -19.05 19.37
CA TYR A 78 -18.50 -19.77 20.43
C TYR A 78 -17.32 -18.96 20.97
N LEU A 79 -16.46 -18.43 20.11
CA LEU A 79 -15.32 -17.60 20.50
C LEU A 79 -15.75 -16.26 21.10
N TYR A 80 -16.79 -15.62 20.57
CA TYR A 80 -17.34 -14.39 21.14
C TYR A 80 -17.77 -14.56 22.60
N ARG A 81 -18.37 -15.72 22.93
CA ARG A 81 -18.78 -16.05 24.31
C ARG A 81 -17.63 -16.50 25.20
N THR A 82 -16.61 -17.16 24.64
CA THR A 82 -15.56 -17.83 25.41
C THR A 82 -14.30 -16.98 25.55
N ASN A 83 -13.82 -16.40 24.45
CA ASN A 83 -12.60 -15.59 24.39
C ASN A 83 -12.64 -14.62 23.18
N ILE A 84 -12.96 -13.35 23.45
CA ILE A 84 -13.02 -12.30 22.43
C ILE A 84 -11.65 -12.02 21.79
N GLU A 85 -10.55 -12.16 22.54
CA GLU A 85 -9.19 -11.95 22.01
C GLU A 85 -8.81 -13.04 21.02
N ALA A 86 -9.26 -14.28 21.24
CA ALA A 86 -9.12 -15.35 20.26
C ALA A 86 -9.89 -15.05 18.97
N LEU A 87 -11.11 -14.52 19.06
CA LEU A 87 -11.87 -14.11 17.87
C LEU A 87 -11.14 -12.98 17.13
N LYS A 88 -10.59 -11.99 17.84
CA LYS A 88 -9.79 -10.92 17.25
C LYS A 88 -8.58 -11.48 16.50
N LEU A 89 -7.82 -12.39 17.10
CA LEU A 89 -6.69 -13.06 16.44
C LEU A 89 -7.11 -13.78 15.16
N GLY A 90 -8.18 -14.57 15.20
CA GLY A 90 -8.72 -15.26 14.02
C GLY A 90 -9.15 -14.29 12.92
N SER A 91 -9.88 -13.24 13.30
CA SER A 91 -10.32 -12.19 12.36
C SER A 91 -9.14 -11.40 11.77
N MET A 92 -8.07 -11.18 12.53
CA MET A 92 -6.86 -10.50 12.09
C MET A 92 -6.09 -11.34 11.09
N VAL A 93 -6.01 -12.67 11.26
CA VAL A 93 -5.40 -13.57 10.28
C VAL A 93 -6.16 -13.53 8.95
N VAL A 94 -7.50 -13.58 8.99
CA VAL A 94 -8.33 -13.51 7.78
C VAL A 94 -8.22 -12.15 7.10
N GLY A 95 -8.29 -11.07 7.88
CA GLY A 95 -8.14 -9.70 7.37
C GLY A 95 -6.74 -9.46 6.78
N MET A 96 -5.69 -9.94 7.43
CA MET A 96 -4.32 -9.88 6.92
C MET A 96 -4.19 -10.65 5.62
N LEU A 97 -4.76 -11.85 5.51
CA LEU A 97 -4.73 -12.61 4.27
C LEU A 97 -5.42 -11.85 3.14
N ALA A 98 -6.61 -11.31 3.37
CA ALA A 98 -7.34 -10.54 2.36
C ALA A 98 -6.54 -9.32 1.88
N VAL A 99 -6.02 -8.51 2.79
CA VAL A 99 -5.24 -7.30 2.45
C VAL A 99 -3.93 -7.66 1.75
N THR A 100 -3.21 -8.67 2.24
CA THR A 100 -1.93 -9.07 1.65
C THR A 100 -2.10 -9.74 0.29
N LEU A 101 -3.19 -10.48 0.05
CA LEU A 101 -3.53 -11.00 -1.27
C LEU A 101 -3.72 -9.88 -2.28
N MET A 102 -4.52 -8.87 -1.93
CA MET A 102 -4.74 -7.70 -2.79
C MET A 102 -3.45 -6.95 -3.12
N PHE A 103 -2.60 -6.73 -2.11
CA PHE A 103 -1.32 -6.07 -2.30
C PHE A 103 -0.37 -6.93 -3.14
N SER A 104 -0.31 -8.24 -2.88
CA SER A 104 0.54 -9.18 -3.61
C SER A 104 0.15 -9.29 -5.08
N GLY A 105 -1.14 -9.14 -5.43
CA GLY A 105 -1.60 -9.03 -6.80
C GLY A 105 -1.02 -7.80 -7.51
N GLY A 106 -1.03 -6.63 -6.87
CA GLY A 106 -0.39 -5.42 -7.41
C GLY A 106 1.13 -5.55 -7.54
N VAL A 107 1.79 -6.18 -6.56
CA VAL A 107 3.23 -6.49 -6.62
C VAL A 107 3.53 -7.48 -7.76
N ALA A 108 2.67 -8.47 -7.98
CA ALA A 108 2.83 -9.42 -9.08
C ALA A 108 2.78 -8.70 -10.43
N ILE A 109 1.80 -7.83 -10.65
CA ILE A 109 1.73 -7.01 -11.88
C ILE A 109 3.02 -6.21 -12.08
N LEU A 110 3.55 -5.61 -11.00
CA LEU A 110 4.76 -4.80 -11.10
C LEU A 110 6.01 -5.61 -11.45
N PHE A 111 6.21 -6.78 -10.84
CA PHE A 111 7.47 -7.52 -10.95
C PHE A 111 7.41 -8.73 -11.90
N VAL A 112 6.23 -9.06 -12.40
CA VAL A 112 6.05 -10.08 -13.44
C VAL A 112 5.86 -9.40 -14.79
N ASP A 113 4.98 -8.40 -14.86
CA ASP A 113 4.54 -7.84 -16.15
C ASP A 113 5.20 -6.50 -16.51
N ILE A 114 5.54 -5.67 -15.52
CA ILE A 114 6.13 -4.34 -15.77
C ILE A 114 7.66 -4.38 -15.71
N ILE A 115 8.23 -4.90 -14.64
CA ILE A 115 9.66 -5.07 -14.45
C ILE A 115 9.99 -6.54 -14.76
N PRO A 116 10.77 -6.84 -15.80
CA PRO A 116 11.13 -8.22 -16.10
C PRO A 116 11.79 -8.90 -14.91
N PRO A 117 11.46 -10.17 -14.60
CA PRO A 117 12.03 -10.89 -13.45
C PRO A 117 13.57 -10.88 -13.42
N LEU A 118 14.20 -11.03 -14.59
CA LEU A 118 15.65 -10.96 -14.73
C LEU A 118 16.22 -9.60 -14.31
N VAL A 119 15.56 -8.51 -14.69
CA VAL A 119 15.96 -7.15 -14.33
C VAL A 119 15.89 -7.01 -12.81
N SER A 120 14.80 -7.45 -12.18
CA SER A 120 14.66 -7.40 -10.71
C SER A 120 15.78 -8.15 -9.99
N LEU A 121 16.12 -9.36 -10.44
CA LEU A 121 17.23 -10.15 -9.89
C LEU A 121 18.57 -9.45 -10.05
N SER A 122 18.80 -8.87 -11.23
CA SER A 122 20.06 -8.20 -11.55
C SER A 122 20.33 -7.01 -10.61
N TYR A 123 19.29 -6.23 -10.28
CA TYR A 123 19.37 -5.14 -9.29
C TYR A 123 19.53 -5.65 -7.86
N VAL A 124 18.86 -6.75 -7.48
CA VAL A 124 19.04 -7.38 -6.16
C VAL A 124 20.48 -7.87 -5.99
N ILE A 125 21.05 -8.52 -7.00
CA ILE A 125 22.46 -8.96 -6.97
C ILE A 125 23.39 -7.75 -6.88
N GLY A 126 23.15 -6.69 -7.68
CA GLY A 126 23.91 -5.44 -7.56
C GLY A 126 23.87 -4.87 -6.14
N LEU A 127 22.70 -4.79 -5.52
CA LEU A 127 22.54 -4.32 -4.15
C LEU A 127 23.31 -5.20 -3.15
N LEU A 128 23.21 -6.53 -3.25
CA LEU A 128 23.90 -7.46 -2.37
C LEU A 128 25.43 -7.36 -2.50
N VAL A 129 25.93 -7.18 -3.74
CA VAL A 129 27.35 -6.96 -4.00
C VAL A 129 27.81 -5.64 -3.37
N ALA A 130 27.03 -4.56 -3.54
CA ALA A 130 27.32 -3.26 -2.92
C ALA A 130 27.33 -3.35 -1.39
N ILE A 131 26.31 -3.99 -0.79
CA ILE A 131 26.23 -4.21 0.66
C ILE A 131 27.44 -5.02 1.15
N GLY A 132 27.78 -6.12 0.46
CA GLY A 132 28.94 -6.94 0.79
C GLY A 132 30.25 -6.15 0.76
N ALA A 133 30.45 -5.33 -0.27
CA ALA A 133 31.60 -4.44 -0.39
C ALA A 133 31.67 -3.41 0.75
N VAL A 134 30.53 -2.82 1.12
CA VAL A 134 30.45 -1.86 2.24
C VAL A 134 30.71 -2.56 3.58
N VAL A 135 30.17 -3.76 3.81
CA VAL A 135 30.44 -4.56 5.02
C VAL A 135 31.92 -4.96 5.13
N ILE A 136 32.59 -5.18 4.00
CA ILE A 136 34.05 -5.40 3.99
C ILE A 136 34.76 -4.08 4.33
N MET A 137 34.32 -2.96 3.79
CA MET A 137 34.90 -1.64 4.05
C MET A 137 34.77 -1.24 5.53
N THR A 138 33.67 -1.57 6.21
CA THR A 138 33.50 -1.29 7.63
C THR A 138 34.45 -2.09 8.52
N LYS A 139 35.08 -3.17 8.04
CA LYS A 139 36.17 -3.82 8.78
C LYS A 139 37.45 -2.97 8.86
N TYR A 140 37.56 -1.93 8.03
CA TYR A 140 38.69 -1.01 7.99
C TYR A 140 38.30 0.39 8.45
N GLU A 141 37.26 0.50 9.28
CA GLU A 141 36.63 1.75 9.69
C GLU A 141 37.64 2.75 10.30
N ASP A 142 38.57 2.24 11.10
CA ASP A 142 39.58 3.04 11.80
C ASP A 142 40.64 3.67 10.87
N LYS A 143 40.75 3.19 9.63
CA LYS A 143 41.78 3.65 8.66
C LYS A 143 41.26 4.66 7.65
N ILE A 144 39.95 4.86 7.58
CA ILE A 144 39.32 5.67 6.52
C ILE A 144 38.58 6.85 7.16
N PRO A 145 38.91 8.10 6.79
CA PRO A 145 38.17 9.28 7.23
C PRO A 145 36.68 9.18 6.89
N PHE A 146 35.83 9.71 7.76
CA PHE A 146 34.37 9.64 7.60
C PHE A 146 33.87 10.14 6.23
N THR A 147 34.39 11.27 5.75
CA THR A 147 34.03 11.85 4.45
C THR A 147 34.35 10.93 3.29
N VAL A 148 35.56 10.34 3.30
CA VAL A 148 36.00 9.37 2.28
C VAL A 148 35.12 8.13 2.31
N ARG A 149 34.71 7.68 3.50
CA ARG A 149 33.85 6.52 3.67
C ARG A 149 32.44 6.75 3.12
N VAL A 150 31.85 7.92 3.39
CA VAL A 150 30.54 8.28 2.85
C VAL A 150 30.59 8.37 1.33
N ALA A 151 31.60 9.05 0.79
CA ALA A 151 31.81 9.15 -0.65
C ALA A 151 32.04 7.76 -1.29
N ALA A 152 32.87 6.92 -0.68
CA ALA A 152 33.16 5.56 -1.15
C ALA A 152 31.91 4.67 -1.08
N THR A 153 31.11 4.76 -0.01
CA THR A 153 29.84 4.04 0.09
C THR A 153 28.91 4.45 -1.05
N GLY A 154 28.72 5.76 -1.25
CA GLY A 154 27.89 6.27 -2.35
C GLY A 154 28.40 5.81 -3.72
N ALA A 155 29.71 5.86 -3.94
CA ALA A 155 30.34 5.40 -5.18
C ALA A 155 30.16 3.88 -5.38
N ILE A 156 30.34 3.05 -4.34
CA ILE A 156 30.14 1.60 -4.42
C ILE A 156 28.71 1.26 -4.85
N PHE A 157 27.72 1.89 -4.21
CA PHE A 157 26.31 1.69 -4.59
C PHE A 157 26.04 2.17 -6.01
N PHE A 158 26.51 3.37 -6.37
CA PHE A 158 26.27 3.95 -7.69
C PHE A 158 26.92 3.10 -8.80
N LEU A 159 28.20 2.77 -8.66
CA LEU A 159 28.93 1.97 -9.65
C LEU A 159 28.38 0.56 -9.77
N SER A 160 27.94 -0.04 -8.64
CA SER A 160 27.35 -1.37 -8.67
C SER A 160 26.02 -1.40 -9.41
N LEU A 161 25.14 -0.42 -9.18
CA LEU A 161 23.79 -0.40 -9.74
C LEU A 161 23.71 0.20 -11.14
N PHE A 162 24.44 1.28 -11.41
CA PHE A 162 24.32 2.07 -12.64
C PHE A 162 25.56 1.99 -13.53
N GLY A 163 26.72 1.65 -12.95
CA GLY A 163 27.98 1.63 -13.70
C GLY A 163 28.38 3.02 -14.19
N ILE A 164 29.31 3.05 -15.13
CA ILE A 164 29.68 4.26 -15.89
C ILE A 164 29.49 3.94 -17.37
N PRO A 165 28.53 4.58 -18.07
CA PRO A 165 28.28 4.33 -19.48
C PRO A 165 29.58 4.38 -20.31
N GLY A 166 29.88 3.29 -21.02
CA GLY A 166 31.07 3.16 -21.88
C GLY A 166 32.39 2.82 -21.19
N TYR A 167 32.46 2.85 -19.85
CA TYR A 167 33.71 2.57 -19.11
C TYR A 167 33.58 1.38 -18.16
N TYR A 168 32.49 1.30 -17.40
CA TYR A 168 32.26 0.26 -16.40
C TYR A 168 30.83 -0.27 -16.52
N HIS A 169 30.71 -1.54 -16.87
CA HIS A 169 29.43 -2.23 -16.83
C HIS A 169 28.94 -2.35 -15.39
N SER A 170 27.67 -2.05 -15.18
CA SER A 170 27.02 -2.26 -13.90
C SER A 170 26.85 -3.75 -13.61
N ILE A 171 26.73 -4.12 -12.34
CA ILE A 171 26.43 -5.50 -11.96
C ILE A 171 25.10 -5.97 -12.61
N PRO A 172 24.03 -5.16 -12.63
CA PRO A 172 22.82 -5.51 -13.37
C PRO A 172 23.07 -5.83 -14.85
N GLU A 173 23.82 -5.01 -15.58
CA GLU A 173 24.15 -5.25 -16.98
C GLU A 173 24.95 -6.55 -17.18
N MET A 174 25.90 -6.83 -16.27
CA MET A 174 26.69 -8.05 -16.32
C MET A 174 25.83 -9.30 -16.10
N VAL A 175 24.93 -9.26 -15.12
CA VAL A 175 24.01 -10.38 -14.82
C VAL A 175 23.06 -10.64 -15.98
N GLN A 176 22.54 -9.59 -16.62
CA GLN A 176 21.62 -9.73 -17.76
C GLN A 176 22.30 -10.32 -19.01
N LYS A 177 23.64 -10.30 -19.11
CA LYS A 177 24.40 -10.91 -20.21
C LYS A 177 24.77 -12.38 -19.99
N ILE A 178 24.42 -12.96 -18.84
CA ILE A 178 24.75 -14.36 -18.54
C ILE A 178 23.93 -15.27 -19.48
N PRO A 179 24.56 -16.21 -20.20
CA PRO A 179 23.86 -17.04 -21.20
C PRO A 179 22.94 -18.11 -20.60
N VAL A 180 23.14 -18.49 -19.35
CA VAL A 180 22.31 -19.47 -18.63
C VAL A 180 21.57 -18.74 -17.52
N ILE A 181 20.27 -18.53 -17.71
CA ILE A 181 19.41 -17.79 -16.80
C ILE A 181 18.39 -18.74 -16.18
N PRO A 182 18.16 -18.72 -14.85
CA PRO A 182 17.09 -19.50 -14.24
C PRO A 182 15.71 -19.15 -14.83
N THR A 183 14.77 -20.08 -14.81
CA THR A 183 13.39 -19.80 -15.23
C THR A 183 12.76 -18.70 -14.35
N GLU A 184 11.86 -17.91 -14.92
CA GLU A 184 11.29 -16.72 -14.25
C GLU A 184 10.71 -17.01 -12.86
N TRP A 185 10.01 -18.13 -12.67
CA TRP A 185 9.41 -18.49 -11.38
C TRP A 185 10.47 -18.79 -10.31
N VAL A 186 11.62 -19.34 -10.71
CA VAL A 186 12.77 -19.57 -9.82
C VAL A 186 13.37 -18.23 -9.43
N ILE A 187 13.53 -17.32 -10.38
CA ILE A 187 14.05 -15.97 -10.12
C ILE A 187 13.16 -15.25 -9.09
N VAL A 188 11.85 -15.21 -9.35
CA VAL A 188 10.88 -14.57 -8.46
C VAL A 188 10.87 -15.23 -7.09
N THR A 189 10.94 -16.56 -7.02
CA THR A 189 11.04 -17.30 -5.75
C THR A 189 12.30 -16.90 -4.97
N LEU A 190 13.45 -16.77 -5.63
CA LEU A 190 14.70 -16.38 -4.99
C LEU A 190 14.66 -14.94 -4.49
N VAL A 191 14.11 -14.02 -5.29
CA VAL A 191 14.02 -12.59 -4.93
C VAL A 191 12.98 -12.37 -3.83
N PHE A 192 11.71 -12.66 -4.12
CA PHE A 192 10.60 -12.38 -3.20
C PHE A 192 10.52 -13.39 -2.08
N GLY A 193 10.64 -14.68 -2.40
CA GLY A 193 10.69 -15.74 -1.39
C GLY A 193 11.95 -15.64 -0.52
N GLY A 194 13.08 -15.16 -1.06
CA GLY A 194 14.30 -14.91 -0.28
C GLY A 194 14.14 -13.76 0.72
N ILE A 195 13.55 -12.65 0.30
CA ILE A 195 13.20 -11.54 1.22
C ILE A 195 12.23 -12.05 2.31
N GLY A 196 11.17 -12.77 1.90
CA GLY A 196 10.22 -13.38 2.82
C GLY A 196 10.89 -14.33 3.82
N ALA A 197 11.82 -15.16 3.35
CA ALA A 197 12.59 -16.09 4.19
C ALA A 197 13.44 -15.38 5.24
N VAL A 198 14.08 -14.27 4.89
CA VAL A 198 14.86 -13.47 5.85
C VAL A 198 13.94 -12.86 6.91
N VAL A 199 12.82 -12.26 6.50
CA VAL A 199 11.86 -11.62 7.43
C VAL A 199 11.25 -12.67 8.37
N VAL A 200 10.76 -13.79 7.84
CA VAL A 200 10.18 -14.88 8.64
C VAL A 200 11.24 -15.50 9.55
N GLY A 201 12.46 -15.70 9.05
CA GLY A 201 13.54 -16.26 9.84
C GLY A 201 13.94 -15.36 11.01
N GLN A 202 14.03 -14.04 10.79
CA GLN A 202 14.27 -13.07 11.86
C GLN A 202 13.12 -13.03 12.88
N TYR A 203 11.87 -13.10 12.41
CA TYR A 203 10.69 -13.10 13.26
C TYR A 203 10.68 -14.31 14.22
N PHE A 204 10.89 -15.53 13.72
CA PHE A 204 10.94 -16.71 14.58
C PHE A 204 12.22 -16.82 15.40
N ALA A 205 13.35 -16.30 14.92
CA ALA A 205 14.58 -16.19 15.71
C ALA A 205 14.36 -15.34 16.96
N ARG A 206 13.63 -14.22 16.84
CA ARG A 206 13.28 -13.34 17.97
C ARG A 206 12.31 -14.01 18.94
N ILE A 207 11.24 -14.65 18.42
CA ILE A 207 10.22 -15.30 19.26
C ILE A 207 10.79 -16.46 20.09
N ARG A 208 11.72 -17.23 19.51
CA ARG A 208 12.30 -18.42 20.15
C ARG A 208 13.68 -18.18 20.77
N GLU A 209 14.19 -16.95 20.68
CA GLU A 209 15.57 -16.57 21.05
C GLU A 209 16.63 -17.53 20.49
N ASN A 210 16.37 -18.11 19.31
CA ASN A 210 17.18 -19.18 18.73
C ASN A 210 17.34 -19.01 17.23
N THR A 211 18.56 -18.65 16.82
CA THR A 211 18.93 -18.43 15.42
C THR A 211 18.70 -19.66 14.55
N LYS A 212 18.89 -20.88 15.08
CA LYS A 212 18.67 -22.11 14.30
C LYS A 212 17.20 -22.27 13.91
N VAL A 213 16.28 -21.97 14.82
CA VAL A 213 14.84 -22.02 14.53
C VAL A 213 14.47 -20.98 13.48
N GLY A 214 15.07 -19.79 13.56
CA GLY A 214 14.91 -18.76 12.54
C GLY A 214 15.38 -19.22 11.15
N ILE A 215 16.56 -19.82 11.04
CA ILE A 215 17.08 -20.32 9.76
C ILE A 215 16.15 -21.40 9.18
N VAL A 216 15.68 -22.34 10.00
CA VAL A 216 14.75 -23.39 9.57
C VAL A 216 13.42 -22.80 9.11
N ALA A 217 12.86 -21.83 9.85
CA ALA A 217 11.61 -21.16 9.47
C ALA A 217 11.76 -20.37 8.16
N GLY A 218 12.88 -19.68 7.97
CA GLY A 218 13.19 -18.98 6.72
C GLY A 218 13.35 -19.94 5.55
N ALA A 219 14.09 -21.03 5.72
CA ALA A 219 14.23 -22.07 4.69
C ALA A 219 12.88 -22.73 4.35
N ALA A 220 12.04 -22.98 5.35
CA ALA A 220 10.69 -23.50 5.14
C ALA A 220 9.81 -22.50 4.36
N ALA A 221 9.90 -21.20 4.64
CA ALA A 221 9.18 -20.17 3.90
C ALA A 221 9.62 -20.09 2.42
N LEU A 222 10.93 -20.14 2.16
CA LEU A 222 11.46 -20.19 0.80
C LEU A 222 11.02 -21.47 0.07
N GLY A 223 11.12 -22.62 0.75
CA GLY A 223 10.69 -23.91 0.23
C GLY A 223 9.19 -23.94 -0.09
N ALA A 224 8.35 -23.40 0.79
CA ALA A 224 6.91 -23.27 0.57
C ALA A 224 6.60 -22.38 -0.65
N THR A 225 7.31 -21.27 -0.81
CA THR A 225 7.17 -20.38 -1.99
C THR A 225 7.55 -21.12 -3.28
N GLY A 226 8.68 -21.83 -3.28
CA GLY A 226 9.14 -22.58 -4.46
C GLY A 226 8.23 -23.76 -4.82
N LEU A 227 7.73 -24.49 -3.82
CA LEU A 227 6.77 -25.57 -4.02
C LEU A 227 5.43 -25.05 -4.55
N ALA A 228 4.93 -23.94 -4.01
CA ALA A 228 3.72 -23.30 -4.52
C ALA A 228 3.91 -22.86 -5.97
N ALA A 229 5.00 -22.16 -6.28
CA ALA A 229 5.34 -21.77 -7.65
C ALA A 229 5.40 -22.98 -8.59
N ALA A 230 6.08 -24.06 -8.19
CA ALA A 230 6.17 -25.28 -8.98
C ALA A 230 4.81 -25.96 -9.19
N SER A 231 3.91 -25.90 -8.20
CA SER A 231 2.55 -26.42 -8.33
C SER A 231 1.72 -25.69 -9.38
N GLY A 232 2.05 -24.43 -9.70
CA GLY A 232 1.44 -23.66 -10.79
C GLY A 232 1.50 -24.39 -12.12
N MET A 233 2.60 -25.12 -12.39
CA MET A 233 2.80 -25.86 -13.63
C MET A 233 1.78 -26.98 -13.84
N PHE A 234 1.22 -27.52 -12.75
CA PHE A 234 0.25 -28.62 -12.78
C PHE A 234 -1.20 -28.15 -12.63
N THR A 235 -1.40 -26.93 -12.12
CA THR A 235 -2.73 -26.37 -11.83
C THR A 235 -3.23 -25.41 -12.90
N GLY A 236 -2.41 -25.09 -13.90
CA GLY A 236 -2.73 -24.11 -14.95
C GLY A 236 -2.64 -22.65 -14.49
N VAL A 237 -2.18 -22.41 -13.25
CA VAL A 237 -1.93 -21.09 -12.70
C VAL A 237 -0.51 -20.65 -13.05
N ASN A 238 -0.33 -19.38 -13.42
CA ASN A 238 1.00 -18.86 -13.74
C ASN A 238 1.99 -19.07 -12.55
N PRO A 239 3.05 -19.88 -12.72
CA PRO A 239 4.04 -20.16 -11.68
C PRO A 239 4.71 -18.91 -11.09
N THR A 240 4.96 -17.87 -11.90
CA THR A 240 5.60 -16.63 -11.45
C THR A 240 4.68 -15.82 -10.55
N ALA A 241 3.42 -15.63 -10.97
CA ALA A 241 2.41 -14.95 -10.18
C ALA A 241 2.16 -15.68 -8.85
N LEU A 242 2.08 -17.02 -8.89
CA LEU A 242 1.87 -17.82 -7.68
C LEU A 242 3.06 -17.73 -6.70
N ALA A 243 4.29 -17.60 -7.20
CA ALA A 243 5.46 -17.34 -6.37
C ALA A 243 5.35 -15.98 -5.64
N VAL A 244 4.97 -14.91 -6.35
CA VAL A 244 4.80 -13.57 -5.74
C VAL A 244 3.68 -13.58 -4.71
N VAL A 245 2.52 -14.15 -5.05
CA VAL A 245 1.36 -14.21 -4.14
C VAL A 245 1.70 -15.03 -2.90
N THR A 246 2.42 -16.13 -3.05
CA THR A 246 2.86 -16.95 -1.91
C THR A 246 3.84 -16.20 -1.02
N ALA A 247 4.87 -15.59 -1.60
CA ALA A 247 5.85 -14.82 -0.84
C ALA A 247 5.25 -13.58 -0.16
N GLY A 248 4.30 -12.90 -0.82
CA GLY A 248 3.73 -11.63 -0.37
C GLY A 248 2.51 -11.76 0.54
N ALA A 249 1.70 -12.82 0.39
CA ALA A 249 0.45 -12.98 1.13
C ALA A 249 0.44 -14.20 2.04
N PHE A 250 0.65 -15.40 1.49
CA PHE A 250 0.52 -16.63 2.25
C PHE A 250 1.64 -16.79 3.29
N VAL A 251 2.89 -16.53 2.92
CA VAL A 251 4.05 -16.68 3.83
C VAL A 251 3.97 -15.72 5.03
N PRO A 252 3.75 -14.40 4.89
CA PRO A 252 3.62 -13.50 6.03
C PRO A 252 2.41 -13.83 6.91
N THR A 253 1.27 -14.16 6.31
CA THR A 253 0.06 -14.55 7.05
C THR A 253 0.28 -15.84 7.85
N ALA A 254 0.89 -16.85 7.23
CA ALA A 254 1.22 -18.11 7.89
C ALA A 254 2.27 -17.91 9.00
N ALA A 255 3.26 -17.05 8.78
CA ALA A 255 4.26 -16.71 9.80
C ALA A 255 3.62 -16.02 11.01
N TYR A 256 2.71 -15.05 10.78
CA TYR A 256 1.96 -14.39 11.84
C TYR A 256 1.08 -15.39 12.61
N ALA A 257 0.29 -16.22 11.91
CA ALA A 257 -0.55 -17.24 12.53
C ALA A 257 0.28 -18.27 13.33
N GLY A 258 1.41 -18.72 12.79
CA GLY A 258 2.33 -19.65 13.46
C GLY A 258 3.02 -19.02 14.68
N GLY A 259 3.48 -17.78 14.57
CA GLY A 259 4.05 -17.03 15.70
C GLY A 259 3.03 -16.87 16.82
N ALA A 260 1.78 -16.54 16.48
CA ALA A 260 0.70 -16.41 17.44
C ALA A 260 0.30 -17.76 18.07
N ALA A 261 0.32 -18.85 17.31
CA ALA A 261 0.07 -20.20 17.84
C ALA A 261 1.10 -20.63 18.90
N LEU A 262 2.36 -20.19 18.74
CA LEU A 262 3.47 -20.52 19.64
C LEU A 262 3.55 -19.61 20.87
N THR A 263 3.15 -18.35 20.74
CA THR A 263 3.30 -17.33 21.80
C THR A 263 2.02 -17.11 22.60
N ARG A 264 0.84 -17.34 22.00
CA ARG A 264 -0.47 -17.01 22.59
C ARG A 264 -1.31 -18.26 22.84
N GLU A 265 -0.92 -19.08 23.82
CA GLU A 265 -1.55 -20.38 24.09
C GLU A 265 -3.06 -20.34 24.34
N ARG A 266 -3.57 -19.26 24.96
CA ARG A 266 -5.02 -19.09 25.23
C ARG A 266 -5.80 -18.58 24.01
N GLU A 267 -5.14 -17.85 23.12
CA GLU A 267 -5.78 -17.21 21.95
C GLU A 267 -5.67 -18.06 20.68
N ARG A 268 -4.75 -19.04 20.63
CA ARG A 268 -4.53 -19.90 19.45
C ARG A 268 -5.77 -20.64 18.98
N ILE A 269 -6.76 -20.85 19.85
CA ILE A 269 -8.07 -21.42 19.45
C ILE A 269 -8.80 -20.53 18.42
N GLY A 270 -8.46 -19.24 18.37
CA GLY A 270 -8.89 -18.29 17.35
C GLY A 270 -8.47 -18.64 15.94
N LEU A 271 -7.37 -19.39 15.76
CA LEU A 271 -6.94 -19.88 14.45
C LEU A 271 -7.94 -20.86 13.83
N LEU A 272 -8.79 -21.51 14.63
CA LEU A 272 -9.88 -22.33 14.13
C LEU A 272 -10.87 -21.49 13.31
N PHE A 273 -11.14 -20.24 13.72
CA PHE A 273 -12.01 -19.35 12.97
C PHE A 273 -11.42 -19.01 11.59
N ALA A 274 -10.12 -18.69 11.54
CA ALA A 274 -9.42 -18.45 10.29
C ALA A 274 -9.39 -19.71 9.40
N ALA A 275 -9.10 -20.87 9.98
CA ALA A 275 -9.09 -22.15 9.27
C ALA A 275 -10.47 -22.49 8.69
N VAL A 276 -11.55 -22.27 9.45
CA VAL A 276 -12.93 -22.48 8.98
C VAL A 276 -13.26 -21.57 7.81
N ILE A 277 -12.87 -20.30 7.85
CA ILE A 277 -13.12 -19.38 6.73
C ILE A 277 -12.32 -19.79 5.49
N ILE A 278 -11.03 -20.04 5.63
CA ILE A 278 -10.15 -20.36 4.50
C ILE A 278 -10.55 -21.72 3.90
N PHE A 279 -10.62 -22.75 4.74
CA PHE A 279 -10.94 -24.11 4.30
C PHE A 279 -12.39 -24.20 3.83
N GLY A 280 -13.34 -23.56 4.52
CA GLY A 280 -14.74 -23.50 4.13
C GLY A 280 -14.96 -22.83 2.78
N SER A 281 -14.18 -21.78 2.47
CA SER A 281 -14.19 -21.14 1.16
C SER A 281 -13.63 -22.03 0.06
N LEU A 282 -12.49 -22.71 0.31
CA LEU A 282 -11.86 -23.61 -0.66
C LEU A 282 -12.71 -24.85 -0.94
N VAL A 283 -13.25 -25.48 0.11
CA VAL A 283 -14.17 -26.62 -0.02
C VAL A 283 -15.46 -26.19 -0.70
N GLY A 284 -16.01 -25.03 -0.34
CA GLY A 284 -17.19 -24.47 -1.00
C GLY A 284 -16.97 -24.30 -2.50
N ALA A 285 -15.86 -23.67 -2.89
CA ALA A 285 -15.50 -23.50 -4.30
C ALA A 285 -15.32 -24.84 -5.04
N GLY A 286 -14.62 -25.81 -4.43
CA GLY A 286 -14.42 -27.13 -5.05
C GLY A 286 -15.71 -27.95 -5.18
N VAL A 287 -16.63 -27.84 -4.21
CA VAL A 287 -17.94 -28.52 -4.27
C VAL A 287 -18.85 -27.87 -5.31
N VAL A 288 -18.86 -26.53 -5.39
CA VAL A 288 -19.60 -25.79 -6.43
C VAL A 288 -19.13 -26.19 -7.82
N ASP A 289 -17.82 -26.24 -8.04
CA ASP A 289 -17.21 -26.65 -9.31
C ASP A 289 -17.53 -28.11 -9.65
N ALA A 290 -17.38 -29.03 -8.69
CA ALA A 290 -17.67 -30.45 -8.88
C ALA A 290 -19.15 -30.75 -9.14
N LEU A 291 -20.07 -29.98 -8.55
CA LEU A 291 -21.52 -30.14 -8.75
C LEU A 291 -22.06 -29.29 -9.91
N GLY A 292 -21.24 -28.41 -10.50
CA GLY A 292 -21.61 -27.58 -11.63
C GLY A 292 -22.62 -26.48 -11.30
N PHE A 293 -22.67 -25.98 -10.06
CA PHE A 293 -23.54 -24.86 -9.71
C PHE A 293 -22.97 -23.54 -10.25
N ALA A 294 -23.79 -22.74 -10.92
CA ALA A 294 -23.39 -21.43 -11.39
C ALA A 294 -23.28 -20.45 -10.22
N GLY A 295 -22.12 -19.80 -10.10
CA GLY A 295 -21.92 -18.70 -9.18
C GLY A 295 -22.55 -17.39 -9.68
N PRO A 296 -22.41 -16.31 -8.89
CA PRO A 296 -22.84 -14.98 -9.31
C PRO A 296 -22.21 -14.58 -10.65
N GLN A 297 -22.99 -13.97 -11.53
CA GLN A 297 -22.53 -13.38 -12.80
C GLN A 297 -21.78 -12.06 -12.56
N SER A 298 -20.69 -12.13 -11.79
CA SER A 298 -19.87 -10.99 -11.44
C SER A 298 -19.12 -10.45 -12.66
N TRP A 299 -19.22 -9.13 -12.87
CA TRP A 299 -18.38 -8.39 -13.82
C TRP A 299 -16.97 -8.16 -13.27
N VAL A 300 -16.79 -8.25 -11.95
CA VAL A 300 -15.46 -8.35 -11.34
C VAL A 300 -15.03 -9.81 -11.39
N ASN A 301 -14.50 -10.22 -12.54
CA ASN A 301 -14.01 -11.56 -12.78
C ASN A 301 -12.55 -11.52 -13.27
N TRP A 302 -11.95 -12.71 -13.43
CA TRP A 302 -10.55 -12.81 -13.84
C TRP A 302 -10.28 -12.13 -15.19
N GLN A 303 -11.17 -12.30 -16.17
CA GLN A 303 -11.07 -11.64 -17.47
C GLN A 303 -11.05 -10.12 -17.32
N PHE A 304 -11.95 -9.53 -16.54
CA PHE A 304 -11.99 -8.07 -16.31
C PHE A 304 -10.69 -7.55 -15.69
N LEU A 305 -10.09 -8.30 -14.77
CA LEU A 305 -8.87 -7.90 -14.08
C LEU A 305 -7.60 -8.06 -14.93
N THR A 306 -7.57 -9.00 -15.88
CA THR A 306 -6.36 -9.34 -16.66
C THR A 306 -6.41 -8.96 -18.13
N SER A 307 -7.58 -8.57 -18.64
CA SER A 307 -7.74 -8.18 -20.05
C SER A 307 -7.55 -6.67 -20.23
N PRO A 308 -7.10 -6.23 -21.43
CA PRO A 308 -7.13 -4.83 -21.79
C PRO A 308 -8.56 -4.34 -22.01
N HIS A 309 -8.70 -3.03 -22.22
CA HIS A 309 -9.98 -2.46 -22.63
C HIS A 309 -10.48 -3.08 -23.95
N SER A 310 -11.82 -3.16 -24.09
CA SER A 310 -12.52 -3.58 -25.30
C SER A 310 -13.69 -2.65 -25.59
N GLY A 311 -14.07 -2.52 -26.87
CA GLY A 311 -15.23 -1.73 -27.28
C GLY A 311 -16.58 -2.30 -26.83
N SER A 312 -16.64 -3.58 -26.42
CA SER A 312 -17.82 -4.19 -25.79
C SER A 312 -17.66 -4.23 -24.27
N ALA A 313 -18.68 -3.82 -23.52
CA ALA A 313 -18.64 -3.81 -22.05
C ALA A 313 -18.39 -5.21 -21.43
N GLU A 314 -18.88 -6.28 -22.07
CA GLU A 314 -18.73 -7.66 -21.57
C GLU A 314 -17.28 -8.16 -21.59
N ASN A 315 -16.51 -7.68 -22.57
CA ASN A 315 -15.10 -8.03 -22.72
C ASN A 315 -14.16 -6.91 -22.27
N ALA A 316 -14.69 -5.85 -21.65
CA ALA A 316 -13.87 -4.76 -21.18
C ALA A 316 -13.01 -5.24 -20.01
N GLY A 317 -11.72 -4.94 -20.04
CA GLY A 317 -10.84 -5.16 -18.89
C GLY A 317 -10.17 -3.88 -18.41
N LEU A 318 -9.70 -3.92 -17.16
CA LEU A 318 -9.10 -2.81 -16.42
C LEU A 318 -7.57 -2.97 -16.29
N TYR A 319 -7.00 -4.05 -16.83
CA TYR A 319 -5.63 -4.47 -16.54
C TYR A 319 -4.55 -3.40 -16.78
N PRO A 320 -4.49 -2.72 -17.96
CA PRO A 320 -3.54 -1.63 -18.18
C PRO A 320 -3.72 -0.44 -17.24
N ALA A 321 -4.96 -0.15 -16.82
CA ALA A 321 -5.26 0.96 -15.92
C ALA A 321 -4.87 0.65 -14.47
N ILE A 322 -4.97 -0.61 -14.03
CA ILE A 322 -4.44 -1.07 -12.74
C ILE A 322 -2.92 -0.91 -12.72
N GLY A 323 -2.22 -1.45 -13.72
CA GLY A 323 -0.76 -1.33 -13.82
C GLY A 323 -0.29 0.13 -13.91
N GLY A 324 -1.00 0.94 -14.71
CA GLY A 324 -0.73 2.37 -14.84
C GLY A 324 -0.95 3.16 -13.55
N SER A 325 -2.03 2.89 -12.81
CA SER A 325 -2.26 3.46 -11.47
C SER A 325 -1.15 3.08 -10.50
N ILE A 326 -0.67 1.83 -10.49
CA ILE A 326 0.42 1.39 -9.62
C ILE A 326 1.71 2.17 -9.93
N LEU A 327 2.09 2.28 -11.21
CA LEU A 327 3.29 3.03 -11.60
C LEU A 327 3.19 4.52 -11.30
N LEU A 328 2.01 5.12 -11.51
CA LEU A 328 1.76 6.49 -11.11
C LEU A 328 1.96 6.65 -9.60
N MET A 329 1.36 5.78 -8.77
CA MET A 329 1.49 5.89 -7.31
C MET A 329 2.93 5.68 -6.83
N ILE A 330 3.70 4.80 -7.47
CA ILE A 330 5.12 4.62 -7.16
C ILE A 330 5.92 5.87 -7.52
N THR A 331 5.69 6.44 -8.70
CA THR A 331 6.35 7.67 -9.13
C THR A 331 6.00 8.83 -8.20
N VAL A 332 4.72 8.94 -7.84
CA VAL A 332 4.21 9.93 -6.90
C VAL A 332 4.87 9.77 -5.53
N ALA A 333 4.93 8.55 -4.98
CA ALA A 333 5.56 8.29 -3.70
C ALA A 333 7.07 8.59 -3.74
N ALA A 334 7.77 8.15 -4.80
CA ALA A 334 9.20 8.37 -4.96
C ALA A 334 9.58 9.86 -5.01
N LEU A 335 8.72 10.71 -5.58
CA LEU A 335 8.94 12.16 -5.64
C LEU A 335 8.44 12.88 -4.38
N SER A 336 7.20 12.62 -3.95
CA SER A 336 6.56 13.37 -2.88
C SER A 336 7.03 12.99 -1.47
N PHE A 337 7.36 11.71 -1.22
CA PHE A 337 7.74 11.27 0.12
C PHE A 337 9.08 11.86 0.56
N PRO A 338 10.20 11.73 -0.19
CA PRO A 338 11.48 12.27 0.25
C PRO A 338 11.45 13.81 0.34
N ILE A 339 10.83 14.47 -0.64
CA ILE A 339 10.75 15.94 -0.69
C ILE A 339 9.84 16.46 0.42
N GLY A 340 8.69 15.82 0.63
CA GLY A 340 7.70 16.24 1.62
C GLY A 340 8.17 16.01 3.05
N VAL A 341 8.67 14.80 3.35
CA VAL A 341 9.23 14.47 4.67
C VAL A 341 10.48 15.28 4.95
N GLY A 342 11.38 15.42 3.96
CA GLY A 342 12.58 16.25 4.10
C GLY A 342 12.25 17.71 4.42
N SER A 343 11.24 18.25 3.75
CA SER A 343 10.73 19.61 4.00
C SER A 343 10.09 19.72 5.39
N ALA A 344 9.34 18.72 5.84
CA ALA A 344 8.76 18.68 7.18
C ALA A 344 9.82 18.64 8.29
N VAL A 345 10.85 17.79 8.13
CA VAL A 345 11.99 17.71 9.06
C VAL A 345 12.74 19.04 9.10
N TYR A 346 13.00 19.66 7.95
CA TYR A 346 13.66 20.96 7.92
C TYR A 346 12.82 22.03 8.63
N LEU A 347 11.52 22.14 8.32
CA LEU A 347 10.65 23.17 8.86
C LEU A 347 10.38 23.03 10.36
N GLU A 348 10.32 21.80 10.89
CA GLU A 348 10.09 21.58 12.33
C GLU A 348 11.37 21.52 13.14
N GLU A 349 12.39 20.84 12.63
CA GLU A 349 13.58 20.52 13.43
C GLU A 349 14.79 21.35 13.06
N TYR A 350 14.76 22.24 12.06
CA TYR A 350 15.92 23.07 11.70
C TYR A 350 15.60 24.54 11.47
N ALA A 351 14.44 24.85 10.89
CA ALA A 351 14.08 26.19 10.47
C ALA A 351 13.92 27.12 11.69
N PRO A 352 14.48 28.34 11.63
CA PRO A 352 14.22 29.36 12.64
C PRO A 352 12.80 29.91 12.50
N ASP A 353 12.20 30.34 13.61
CA ASP A 353 10.93 31.05 13.60
C ASP A 353 11.14 32.50 13.13
N ASN A 354 10.95 32.73 11.83
CA ASN A 354 11.09 34.04 11.19
C ASN A 354 10.03 34.25 10.09
N THR A 355 9.96 35.47 9.57
CA THR A 355 8.98 35.85 8.53
C THR A 355 9.06 34.99 7.28
N PHE A 356 10.26 34.50 6.91
CA PHE A 356 10.45 33.66 5.74
C PHE A 356 9.88 32.25 5.96
N THR A 357 10.15 31.63 7.10
CA THR A 357 9.55 30.34 7.49
C THR A 357 8.03 30.46 7.56
N ARG A 358 7.52 31.56 8.17
CA ARG A 358 6.07 31.82 8.22
C ARG A 358 5.45 32.02 6.84
N PHE A 359 6.17 32.67 5.91
CA PHE A 359 5.74 32.80 4.52
C PHE A 359 5.64 31.43 3.83
N ILE A 360 6.65 30.56 4.00
CA ILE A 360 6.62 29.19 3.48
C ILE A 360 5.41 28.42 4.04
N ASP A 361 5.17 28.52 5.35
CA ASP A 361 4.06 27.83 6.02
C ASP A 361 2.68 28.23 5.49
N VAL A 362 2.49 29.54 5.24
CA VAL A 362 1.27 30.06 4.62
C VAL A 362 1.11 29.53 3.20
N ASN A 363 2.19 29.48 2.40
CA ASN A 363 2.12 28.97 1.03
C ASN A 363 1.80 27.47 0.98
N ILE A 364 2.42 26.65 1.83
CA ILE A 364 2.12 25.21 1.91
C ILE A 364 0.65 24.99 2.27
N SER A 365 0.13 25.76 3.23
CA SER A 365 -1.27 25.69 3.66
C SER A 365 -2.23 26.13 2.54
N ASN A 366 -1.89 27.20 1.80
CA ASN A 366 -2.68 27.67 0.67
C ASN A 366 -2.68 26.67 -0.49
N LEU A 367 -1.54 26.03 -0.78
CA LEU A 367 -1.42 24.99 -1.81
C LEU A 367 -2.34 23.80 -1.54
N ALA A 368 -2.48 23.38 -0.28
CA ALA A 368 -3.42 22.32 0.09
C ALA A 368 -4.90 22.63 -0.25
N GLY A 369 -5.25 23.92 -0.39
CA GLY A 369 -6.60 24.38 -0.77
C GLY A 369 -6.82 24.57 -2.27
N VAL A 370 -5.79 24.40 -3.11
CA VAL A 370 -5.88 24.64 -4.55
C VAL A 370 -6.63 23.49 -5.24
N PRO A 371 -7.60 23.78 -6.14
CA PRO A 371 -8.30 22.75 -6.91
C PRO A 371 -7.37 21.90 -7.77
N SER A 372 -7.63 20.59 -7.88
CA SER A 372 -6.73 19.65 -8.58
C SER A 372 -6.54 19.94 -10.08
N VAL A 373 -7.55 20.52 -10.75
CA VAL A 373 -7.44 20.98 -12.15
C VAL A 373 -6.30 21.98 -12.35
N VAL A 374 -6.06 22.88 -11.37
CA VAL A 374 -5.00 23.90 -11.45
C VAL A 374 -3.63 23.23 -11.44
N TYR A 375 -3.44 22.19 -10.63
CA TYR A 375 -2.21 21.38 -10.66
C TYR A 375 -2.00 20.68 -12.00
N GLY A 376 -3.08 20.22 -12.64
CA GLY A 376 -3.04 19.68 -13.99
C GLY A 376 -2.53 20.68 -15.03
N LEU A 377 -3.09 21.89 -15.02
CA LEU A 377 -2.64 22.98 -15.89
C LEU A 377 -1.19 23.41 -15.61
N LEU A 378 -0.79 23.42 -14.34
CA LEU A 378 0.59 23.69 -13.93
C LEU A 378 1.54 22.61 -14.44
N GLY A 379 1.18 21.34 -14.30
CA GLY A 379 1.96 20.22 -14.83
C GLY A 379 2.12 20.29 -16.35
N LEU A 380 1.04 20.63 -17.06
CA LEU A 380 1.08 20.87 -18.50
C LEU A 380 2.01 22.04 -18.85
N GLY A 381 1.85 23.19 -18.20
CA GLY A 381 2.66 24.38 -18.49
C GLY A 381 4.14 24.19 -18.18
N VAL A 382 4.48 23.61 -17.03
CA VAL A 382 5.87 23.43 -16.60
C VAL A 382 6.53 22.27 -17.32
N PHE A 383 5.95 21.07 -17.25
CA PHE A 383 6.63 19.89 -17.74
C PHE A 383 6.51 19.72 -19.25
N VAL A 384 5.32 19.94 -19.81
CA VAL A 384 5.09 19.73 -21.25
C VAL A 384 5.49 20.96 -22.04
N THR A 385 4.96 22.15 -21.71
CA THR A 385 5.20 23.36 -22.50
C THR A 385 6.59 23.94 -22.30
N TYR A 386 7.04 24.10 -21.05
CA TYR A 386 8.33 24.73 -20.77
C TYR A 386 9.53 23.77 -20.90
N LEU A 387 9.43 22.55 -20.35
CA LEU A 387 10.51 21.55 -20.42
C LEU A 387 10.44 20.63 -21.66
N GLY A 388 9.44 20.80 -22.53
CA GLY A 388 9.32 20.05 -23.78
C GLY A 388 9.08 18.54 -23.59
N GLN A 389 8.56 18.10 -22.44
CA GLN A 389 8.34 16.69 -22.17
C GLN A 389 7.06 16.17 -22.85
N PRO A 390 6.99 14.88 -23.23
CA PRO A 390 5.79 14.30 -23.80
C PRO A 390 4.63 14.31 -22.79
N THR A 391 3.42 14.59 -23.29
CA THR A 391 2.17 14.55 -22.51
C THR A 391 1.87 13.15 -21.97
N GLY A 392 1.09 13.04 -20.89
CA GLY A 392 0.45 11.79 -20.51
C GLY A 392 1.34 10.57 -20.27
N THR A 393 2.62 10.77 -19.92
CA THR A 393 3.54 9.68 -19.55
C THR A 393 3.50 9.38 -18.05
N VAL A 394 3.99 8.20 -17.64
CA VAL A 394 4.09 7.81 -16.23
C VAL A 394 4.83 8.88 -15.41
N LEU A 395 5.99 9.34 -15.90
CA LEU A 395 6.81 10.31 -15.19
C LEU A 395 6.09 11.66 -15.02
N ILE A 396 5.46 12.16 -16.08
CA ILE A 396 4.84 13.49 -16.08
C ILE A 396 3.51 13.47 -15.32
N GLY A 397 2.73 12.40 -15.47
CA GLY A 397 1.55 12.14 -14.63
C GLY A 397 1.91 12.02 -13.16
N GLY A 398 2.93 11.23 -12.85
CA GLY A 398 3.41 11.05 -11.49
C GLY A 398 3.98 12.33 -10.88
N ALA A 399 4.77 13.10 -11.62
CA ALA A 399 5.28 14.39 -11.16
C ALA A 399 4.18 15.42 -10.92
N THR A 400 3.18 15.48 -11.80
CA THR A 400 2.03 16.39 -11.66
C THR A 400 1.18 16.03 -10.43
N LEU A 401 0.88 14.75 -10.25
CA LEU A 401 0.19 14.26 -9.07
C LEU A 401 1.03 14.46 -7.79
N ALA A 402 2.35 14.29 -7.86
CA ALA A 402 3.25 14.55 -6.74
C ALA A 402 3.16 16.01 -6.27
N LEU A 403 3.11 16.98 -7.20
CA LEU A 403 2.93 18.40 -6.84
C LEU A 403 1.60 18.65 -6.11
N LEU A 404 0.53 17.95 -6.50
CA LEU A 404 -0.78 18.06 -5.86
C LEU A 404 -0.76 17.54 -4.43
N ILE A 405 -0.14 16.39 -4.16
CA ILE A 405 -0.13 15.80 -2.82
C ILE A 405 1.02 16.25 -1.92
N LEU A 406 2.08 16.83 -2.48
CA LEU A 406 3.22 17.32 -1.74
C LEU A 406 2.85 18.17 -0.50
N PRO A 407 1.95 19.18 -0.59
CA PRO A 407 1.56 19.96 0.59
C PRO A 407 0.92 19.10 1.69
N ILE A 408 0.13 18.08 1.32
CA ILE A 408 -0.52 17.16 2.26
C ILE A 408 0.53 16.29 2.98
N VAL A 409 1.52 15.78 2.24
CA VAL A 409 2.64 15.01 2.81
C VAL A 409 3.46 15.88 3.77
N ILE A 410 3.73 17.14 3.41
CA ILE A 410 4.46 18.07 4.28
C ILE A 410 3.67 18.31 5.58
N ILE A 411 2.41 18.70 5.49
CA ILE A 411 1.58 19.04 6.67
C ILE A 411 1.46 17.84 7.62
N SER A 412 1.09 16.67 7.10
CA SER A 412 0.93 15.46 7.91
C SER A 412 2.25 15.00 8.55
N SER A 413 3.37 15.11 7.83
CA SER A 413 4.69 14.79 8.38
C SER A 413 5.11 15.76 9.48
N ARG A 414 4.78 17.05 9.35
CA ARG A 414 5.05 18.05 10.40
C ARG A 414 4.24 17.78 11.66
N GLU A 415 2.96 17.44 11.51
CA GLU A 415 2.10 17.07 12.64
C GLU A 415 2.64 15.84 13.38
N ALA A 416 3.10 14.82 12.65
CA ALA A 416 3.74 13.64 13.24
C ALA A 416 5.07 13.95 13.95
N ILE A 417 5.88 14.88 13.42
CA ILE A 417 7.11 15.32 14.10
C ILE A 417 6.78 16.14 15.35
N ARG A 418 5.78 17.02 15.27
CA ARG A 418 5.31 17.84 16.40
C ARG A 418 4.73 17.01 17.54
N SER A 419 4.14 15.85 17.25
CA SER A 419 3.56 14.98 18.29
C SER A 419 4.60 14.31 19.18
N VAL A 420 5.87 14.26 18.77
CA VAL A 420 6.96 13.77 19.62
C VAL A 420 7.10 14.70 20.84
N PRO A 421 7.10 14.19 22.08
CA PRO A 421 7.24 15.02 23.28
C PRO A 421 8.55 15.80 23.32
N GLN A 422 8.52 17.04 23.84
CA GLN A 422 9.72 17.85 24.02
C GLN A 422 10.69 17.23 25.03
N ASP A 423 10.19 16.55 26.06
CA ASP A 423 11.02 15.92 27.09
C ASP A 423 11.96 14.85 26.51
N MET A 424 11.51 14.10 25.49
CA MET A 424 12.36 13.14 24.79
C MET A 424 13.52 13.82 24.04
N ARG A 425 13.26 14.99 23.43
CA ARG A 425 14.30 15.78 22.77
C ARG A 425 15.31 16.31 23.79
N GLN A 426 14.81 16.87 24.91
CA GLN A 426 15.66 17.42 25.98
C GLN A 426 16.49 16.34 26.67
N ALA A 427 15.93 15.14 26.88
CA ALA A 427 16.66 14.00 27.42
C ALA A 427 17.83 13.60 26.49
N SER A 428 17.60 13.54 25.18
CA SER A 428 18.65 13.28 24.19
C SER A 428 19.76 14.34 24.24
N TYR A 429 19.40 15.63 24.31
CA TYR A 429 20.37 16.72 24.47
C TYR A 429 21.13 16.66 25.81
N GLY A 430 20.45 16.28 26.90
CA GLY A 430 21.06 16.08 28.22
C GLY A 430 22.10 14.96 28.26
N MET A 431 21.97 13.96 27.37
CA MET A 431 22.97 12.90 27.16
C MET A 431 24.14 13.33 26.25
N GLY A 432 24.19 14.60 25.82
CA GLY A 432 25.22 15.14 24.95
C GLY A 432 25.01 14.87 23.45
N ALA A 433 23.82 14.43 23.04
CA ALA A 433 23.51 14.21 21.63
C ALA A 433 23.43 15.54 20.85
N THR A 434 23.94 15.54 19.63
CA THR A 434 23.76 16.64 18.68
C THR A 434 22.32 16.69 18.14
N ARG A 435 21.89 17.84 17.60
CA ARG A 435 20.57 18.01 16.93
C ARG A 435 20.31 16.93 15.88
N TRP A 436 21.29 16.63 15.04
CA TRP A 436 21.19 15.55 14.05
C TRP A 436 20.99 14.17 14.70
N GLN A 437 21.73 13.85 15.77
CA GLN A 437 21.57 12.58 16.48
C GLN A 437 20.20 12.47 17.14
N THR A 438 19.70 13.55 17.76
CA THR A 438 18.34 13.60 18.34
C THR A 438 17.27 13.40 17.25
N VAL A 439 17.38 14.10 16.11
CA VAL A 439 16.44 13.94 15.00
C VAL A 439 16.45 12.51 14.46
N LYS A 440 17.64 11.97 14.18
CA LYS A 440 17.80 10.64 13.58
C LYS A 440 17.38 9.49 14.51
N ASN A 441 17.74 9.57 15.80
CA ASN A 441 17.61 8.43 16.72
C ASN A 441 16.38 8.50 17.64
N VAL A 442 15.76 9.68 17.78
CA VAL A 442 14.62 9.88 18.69
C VAL A 442 13.41 10.39 17.91
N VAL A 443 13.51 11.55 17.27
CA VAL A 443 12.34 12.21 16.66
C VAL A 443 11.82 11.45 15.44
N LEU A 444 12.69 11.13 14.48
CA LEU A 444 12.27 10.45 13.25
C LEU A 444 11.70 9.06 13.51
N PRO A 445 12.32 8.18 14.32
CA PRO A 445 11.75 6.87 14.62
C PRO A 445 10.38 6.96 15.28
N GLU A 446 10.20 7.87 16.24
CA GLU A 446 8.93 8.06 16.95
C GLU A 446 7.84 8.65 16.04
N ALA A 447 8.20 9.60 15.17
CA ALA A 447 7.26 10.21 14.22
C ALA A 447 6.97 9.35 12.98
N PHE A 448 7.82 8.37 12.67
CA PHE A 448 7.76 7.58 11.43
C PHE A 448 6.39 6.92 11.17
N PRO A 449 5.70 6.33 12.16
CA PRO A 449 4.39 5.72 11.93
C PRO A 449 3.33 6.75 11.52
N GLY A 450 3.38 7.94 12.14
CA GLY A 450 2.53 9.07 11.79
C GLY A 450 2.83 9.59 10.38
N ILE A 451 4.12 9.77 10.04
CA ILE A 451 4.58 10.17 8.69
C ILE A 451 4.10 9.18 7.62
N LEU A 452 4.27 7.87 7.86
CA LEU A 452 3.83 6.83 6.94
C LEU A 452 2.32 6.84 6.76
N THR A 453 1.56 6.94 7.85
CA THR A 453 0.10 6.98 7.80
C THR A 453 -0.38 8.20 7.01
N GLY A 454 0.15 9.39 7.31
CA GLY A 454 -0.16 10.62 6.58
C GLY A 454 0.17 10.54 5.09
N THR A 455 1.32 9.97 4.75
CA THR A 455 1.73 9.77 3.36
C THR A 455 0.82 8.78 2.63
N ILE A 456 0.48 7.64 3.25
CA ILE A 456 -0.39 6.64 2.60
C ILE A 456 -1.79 7.22 2.37
N LEU A 457 -2.33 8.00 3.31
CA LEU A 457 -3.60 8.69 3.13
C LEU A 457 -3.53 9.73 1.99
N ALA A 458 -2.42 10.46 1.87
CA ALA A 458 -2.20 11.37 0.75
C ALA A 458 -2.13 10.63 -0.60
N LEU A 459 -1.44 9.49 -0.66
CA LEU A 459 -1.40 8.63 -1.86
C LEU A 459 -2.78 8.04 -2.19
N GLY A 460 -3.54 7.64 -1.17
CA GLY A 460 -4.93 7.19 -1.31
C GLY A 460 -5.86 8.27 -1.85
N ARG A 461 -5.54 9.56 -1.64
CA ARG A 461 -6.19 10.65 -2.36
C ARG A 461 -5.72 10.72 -3.81
N ALA A 462 -4.41 10.68 -4.07
CA ALA A 462 -3.85 10.78 -5.41
C ALA A 462 -4.35 9.70 -6.38
N ILE A 463 -4.55 8.46 -5.92
CA ILE A 463 -5.03 7.36 -6.78
C ILE A 463 -6.44 7.61 -7.34
N GLY A 464 -7.24 8.45 -6.66
CA GLY A 464 -8.57 8.87 -7.11
C GLY A 464 -8.58 10.15 -7.93
N GLU A 465 -7.46 10.85 -8.08
CA GLU A 465 -7.40 12.11 -8.83
C GLU A 465 -7.39 11.85 -10.35
N THR A 466 -8.38 12.43 -11.03
CA THR A 466 -8.55 12.26 -12.49
C THR A 466 -8.28 13.56 -13.25
N ALA A 467 -8.68 14.70 -12.68
CA ALA A 467 -8.57 16.01 -13.31
C ALA A 467 -7.13 16.39 -13.72
N PRO A 468 -6.10 16.21 -12.89
CA PRO A 468 -4.73 16.53 -13.29
C PRO A 468 -4.26 15.71 -14.50
N LEU A 469 -4.63 14.42 -14.55
CA LEU A 469 -4.24 13.51 -15.63
C LEU A 469 -4.90 13.87 -16.96
N ILE A 470 -6.20 14.25 -16.94
CA ILE A 470 -6.89 14.76 -18.12
C ILE A 470 -6.18 16.01 -18.65
N MET A 471 -5.84 16.95 -17.77
CA MET A 471 -5.23 18.23 -18.19
C MET A 471 -3.86 18.07 -18.83
N ILE A 472 -3.04 17.11 -18.39
CA ILE A 472 -1.72 16.83 -19.00
C ILE A 472 -1.80 15.94 -20.25
N GLY A 473 -3.00 15.61 -20.73
CA GLY A 473 -3.21 14.79 -21.93
C GLY A 473 -2.88 13.31 -21.73
N ALA A 474 -3.15 12.75 -20.55
CA ALA A 474 -3.10 11.30 -20.35
C ALA A 474 -4.16 10.60 -21.23
N PRO A 475 -3.82 9.50 -21.92
CA PRO A 475 -4.82 8.76 -22.69
C PRO A 475 -5.92 8.23 -21.78
N ASN A 476 -7.18 8.39 -22.21
CA ASN A 476 -8.34 7.91 -21.45
C ASN A 476 -8.36 6.37 -21.34
N VAL A 477 -7.82 5.69 -22.35
CA VAL A 477 -7.79 4.24 -22.48
C VAL A 477 -6.46 3.78 -23.05
N LEU A 478 -5.93 2.67 -22.53
CA LEU A 478 -4.80 1.94 -23.12
C LEU A 478 -5.11 0.45 -23.28
N PHE A 479 -4.42 -0.17 -24.23
CA PHE A 479 -4.53 -1.60 -24.56
C PHE A 479 -3.32 -2.42 -24.14
N SER A 480 -2.26 -1.77 -23.64
CA SER A 480 -1.03 -2.42 -23.21
C SER A 480 -0.54 -1.80 -21.89
N LEU A 481 0.18 -2.60 -21.09
CA LEU A 481 0.77 -2.09 -19.86
C LEU A 481 1.90 -1.11 -20.15
N PRO A 482 2.03 -0.03 -19.35
CA PRO A 482 3.22 0.80 -19.36
C PRO A 482 4.39 0.02 -18.77
N THR A 483 5.50 -0.05 -19.50
CA THR A 483 6.74 -0.74 -19.05
C THR A 483 7.84 0.24 -18.63
N GLU A 484 7.75 1.50 -19.05
CA GLU A 484 8.78 2.52 -18.84
C GLU A 484 8.19 3.81 -18.26
N LEU A 485 9.01 4.61 -17.57
CA LEU A 485 8.59 5.92 -17.03
C LEU A 485 8.21 6.94 -18.13
N SER A 486 8.79 6.79 -19.32
CA SER A 486 8.51 7.57 -20.52
C SER A 486 7.26 7.10 -21.28
N SER A 487 6.73 5.92 -20.95
CA SER A 487 5.56 5.35 -21.64
C SER A 487 4.28 6.10 -21.26
N LYS A 488 3.32 6.11 -22.18
CA LYS A 488 1.98 6.67 -21.93
C LYS A 488 1.25 5.85 -20.86
N VAL A 489 0.46 6.51 -20.03
CA VAL A 489 -0.21 5.87 -18.90
C VAL A 489 -1.68 6.28 -18.80
N SER A 490 -2.53 5.34 -18.38
CA SER A 490 -3.89 5.59 -17.91
C SER A 490 -4.00 5.14 -16.47
N ALA A 491 -4.96 5.71 -15.76
CA ALA A 491 -5.26 5.38 -14.38
C ALA A 491 -6.66 4.77 -14.29
N MET A 492 -6.90 3.93 -13.29
CA MET A 492 -8.22 3.33 -13.03
C MET A 492 -9.38 4.35 -13.06
N PRO A 493 -9.33 5.49 -12.34
CA PRO A 493 -10.47 6.42 -12.36
C PRO A 493 -10.64 7.12 -13.72
N LEU A 494 -9.55 7.31 -14.48
CA LEU A 494 -9.62 7.85 -15.84
C LEU A 494 -10.29 6.87 -16.81
N GLN A 495 -10.01 5.57 -16.67
CA GLN A 495 -10.66 4.51 -17.45
C GLN A 495 -12.15 4.40 -17.09
N VAL A 496 -12.52 4.48 -15.82
CA VAL A 496 -13.92 4.50 -15.37
C VAL A 496 -14.65 5.73 -15.92
N TYR A 497 -14.01 6.91 -15.86
CA TYR A 497 -14.53 8.14 -16.47
C TYR A 497 -14.75 7.97 -17.97
N ALA A 498 -13.81 7.34 -18.68
CA ALA A 498 -13.93 7.08 -20.12
C ALA A 498 -15.16 6.22 -20.42
N TRP A 499 -15.38 5.15 -19.66
CA TRP A 499 -16.56 4.30 -19.81
C TRP A 499 -17.87 5.04 -19.54
N SER A 500 -17.91 5.87 -18.49
CA SER A 500 -19.11 6.64 -18.17
C SER A 500 -19.39 7.79 -19.15
N SER A 501 -18.36 8.43 -19.71
CA SER A 501 -18.53 9.68 -20.47
C SER A 501 -18.36 9.53 -21.98
N LEU A 502 -17.40 8.72 -22.43
CA LEU A 502 -17.04 8.58 -23.85
C LEU A 502 -17.74 7.40 -24.51
N PHE A 503 -17.87 6.28 -23.79
CA PHE A 503 -18.57 5.08 -24.30
C PHE A 503 -20.06 5.10 -23.94
N ALA A 504 -20.39 5.50 -22.71
CA ALA A 504 -21.71 5.95 -22.23
C ALA A 504 -22.94 5.12 -22.70
N SER A 505 -22.78 3.81 -22.93
CA SER A 505 -23.89 2.91 -23.27
C SER A 505 -24.47 2.29 -22.00
N GLU A 506 -25.73 1.85 -22.07
CA GLU A 506 -26.40 1.15 -20.97
C GLU A 506 -25.59 -0.08 -20.49
N ASP A 507 -24.98 -0.81 -21.42
CA ASP A 507 -24.07 -1.92 -21.12
C ASP A 507 -22.83 -1.48 -20.33
N PHE A 508 -22.19 -0.37 -20.69
CA PHE A 508 -21.03 0.13 -19.94
C PHE A 508 -21.43 0.59 -18.52
N TYR A 509 -22.59 1.24 -18.38
CA TYR A 509 -23.10 1.72 -17.09
C TYR A 509 -23.49 0.61 -16.12
N THR A 510 -23.98 -0.52 -16.62
CA THR A 510 -24.45 -1.64 -15.78
C THR A 510 -23.40 -2.72 -15.56
N LYS A 511 -22.38 -2.80 -16.42
CA LYS A 511 -21.35 -3.84 -16.40
C LYS A 511 -19.96 -3.29 -15.99
N ALA A 512 -19.30 -2.58 -16.89
CA ALA A 512 -17.89 -2.21 -16.74
C ALA A 512 -17.64 -1.07 -15.74
N VAL A 513 -18.50 -0.05 -15.70
CA VAL A 513 -18.39 1.08 -14.74
C VAL A 513 -18.49 0.60 -13.29
N PRO A 514 -19.54 -0.12 -12.86
CA PRO A 514 -19.65 -0.57 -11.46
C PRO A 514 -18.53 -1.55 -11.10
N ALA A 515 -18.14 -2.45 -12.01
CA ALA A 515 -16.98 -3.32 -11.81
C ALA A 515 -15.68 -2.52 -11.58
N GLY A 516 -15.43 -1.51 -12.41
CA GLY A 516 -14.26 -0.63 -12.27
C GLY A 516 -14.26 0.15 -10.96
N VAL A 517 -15.42 0.65 -10.51
CA VAL A 517 -15.55 1.35 -9.23
C VAL A 517 -15.30 0.39 -8.06
N VAL A 518 -15.82 -0.84 -8.09
CA VAL A 518 -15.55 -1.84 -7.04
C VAL A 518 -14.07 -2.16 -6.96
N VAL A 519 -13.38 -2.34 -8.10
CA VAL A 519 -11.92 -2.58 -8.11
C VAL A 519 -11.15 -1.38 -7.55
N LEU A 520 -11.49 -0.16 -7.96
CA LEU A 520 -10.88 1.07 -7.43
C LEU A 520 -11.05 1.17 -5.90
N LEU A 521 -12.27 0.95 -5.41
CA LEU A 521 -12.58 0.97 -3.98
C LEU A 521 -11.85 -0.12 -3.22
N ALA A 522 -11.77 -1.32 -3.78
CA ALA A 522 -11.05 -2.42 -3.18
C ALA A 522 -9.55 -2.04 -3.02
N VAL A 523 -8.93 -1.48 -4.05
CA VAL A 523 -7.52 -1.02 -3.99
C VAL A 523 -7.35 0.11 -2.96
N LEU A 524 -8.25 1.08 -2.93
CA LEU A 524 -8.26 2.16 -1.94
C LEU A 524 -8.34 1.64 -0.50
N LEU A 525 -9.28 0.72 -0.25
CA LEU A 525 -9.46 0.10 1.06
C LEU A 525 -8.24 -0.75 1.46
N ALA A 526 -7.64 -1.47 0.51
CA ALA A 526 -6.42 -2.23 0.75
C ALA A 526 -5.26 -1.30 1.15
N MET A 527 -5.03 -0.21 0.41
CA MET A 527 -4.00 0.78 0.74
C MET A 527 -4.22 1.40 2.12
N ASN A 528 -5.45 1.82 2.44
CA ASN A 528 -5.78 2.42 3.72
C ASN A 528 -5.67 1.42 4.88
N SER A 529 -6.01 0.15 4.64
CA SER A 529 -5.87 -0.92 5.64
C SER A 529 -4.40 -1.16 6.00
N VAL A 530 -3.49 -1.12 5.02
CA VAL A 530 -2.05 -1.22 5.25
C VAL A 530 -1.55 -0.07 6.14
N ALA A 531 -2.02 1.16 5.92
CA ALA A 531 -1.68 2.30 6.77
C ALA A 531 -2.06 2.05 8.24
N ILE A 532 -3.27 1.55 8.47
CA ILE A 532 -3.78 1.25 9.82
C ILE A 532 -2.93 0.15 10.48
N VAL A 533 -2.61 -0.93 9.75
CA VAL A 533 -1.81 -2.04 10.28
C VAL A 533 -0.40 -1.58 10.63
N LEU A 534 0.24 -0.79 9.75
CA LEU A 534 1.57 -0.23 10.02
C LEU A 534 1.56 0.65 11.26
N ARG A 535 0.59 1.57 11.38
CA ARG A 535 0.43 2.43 12.57
C ARG A 535 0.32 1.61 13.85
N ASN A 536 -0.60 0.66 13.90
CA ASN A 536 -0.87 -0.13 15.11
C ASN A 536 0.33 -0.98 15.54
N LYS A 537 1.18 -1.42 14.60
CA LYS A 537 2.38 -2.19 14.95
C LYS A 537 3.41 -1.31 15.65
N PHE A 538 3.70 -0.12 15.11
CA PHE A 538 4.73 0.74 15.67
C PHE A 538 4.30 1.43 16.97
N GLU A 539 3.00 1.75 17.16
CA GLU A 539 2.47 2.24 18.44
C GLU A 539 2.52 1.21 19.57
N SER A 540 2.70 -0.08 19.26
CA SER A 540 2.83 -1.15 20.26
C SER A 540 4.28 -1.42 20.71
N GLU A 541 5.26 -0.82 20.01
CA GLU A 541 6.69 -0.96 20.29
C GLU A 541 7.30 0.29 20.97
N SER A 542 6.56 1.41 21.08
CA SER A 542 6.89 2.57 21.93
C SER A 542 6.13 2.55 23.25
#